data_AF-A0A1X7VN00-F1
#
_entry.id   AF-A0A1X7VN00-F1
#
_cell.length_a   1.000
_cell.length_b   1.000
_cell.length_c   1.000
_cell.angle_alpha   90.00
_cell.angle_beta   90.00
_cell.angle_gamma   90.00
#
_symmetry.space_group_name_H-M   'P 1'
#
loop_
_entity.id
_entity.type
_entity.pdbx_description
1 polymer ?
#
loop_
_entity_poly.entity_id
_entity_poly.type
_entity_poly.pdbx_seq_one_letter_code
_entity_poly.pdbx_strand_id
1 'polypeptide(L)'
;DVESTLHLAVDLHNKEEKIQSLTRSWAGKWGDIQKIIEERDLALRSEGVKMTVASEQPHLLGVDEDRFGAGVVLYYLKSGDTTIGHVDAPIENDISFKSESIANFHCKITLLDYGESVYLHKLEGLSFVNQIPVEQDEPVKLSHSDTLKLGSNTYLRFNNPQEAMKLKEEASPMGTNNNTSNGSFASAVWSPLMNTSSNSLIQTLEQER
;
A
#
# COMPACT_ATOMS: atom_id res chain seq x y z
N ASP A 1 -37.78 10.40 -43.00
CA ASP A 1 -37.60 8.95 -42.98
C ASP A 1 -37.88 8.44 -41.56
N VAL A 2 -39.05 7.86 -41.34
CA VAL A 2 -39.54 7.48 -39.98
C VAL A 2 -38.77 6.25 -39.46
N GLU A 3 -38.32 5.39 -40.37
CA GLU A 3 -37.52 4.20 -40.05
C GLU A 3 -36.13 4.56 -39.50
N SER A 4 -35.49 5.60 -40.07
CA SER A 4 -34.19 6.12 -39.59
C SER A 4 -34.27 6.75 -38.19
N THR A 5 -35.37 7.43 -37.88
CA THR A 5 -35.57 8.05 -36.56
C THR A 5 -35.91 7.02 -35.48
N LEU A 6 -36.66 5.96 -35.82
CA LEU A 6 -36.91 4.83 -34.93
C LEU A 6 -35.62 4.04 -34.64
N HIS A 7 -34.82 3.77 -35.66
CA HIS A 7 -33.54 3.08 -35.49
C HIS A 7 -32.58 3.89 -34.59
N LEU A 8 -32.51 5.21 -34.79
CA LEU A 8 -31.70 6.09 -33.94
C LEU A 8 -32.17 6.08 -32.47
N ALA A 9 -33.48 6.05 -32.21
CA ALA A 9 -34.03 6.01 -30.85
C ALA A 9 -33.67 4.70 -30.13
N VAL A 10 -33.76 3.56 -30.82
CA VAL A 10 -33.35 2.25 -30.28
C VAL A 10 -31.84 2.23 -30.00
N ASP A 11 -31.02 2.77 -30.91
CA ASP A 11 -29.57 2.85 -30.72
C ASP A 11 -29.16 3.75 -29.55
N LEU A 12 -29.86 4.87 -29.35
CA LEU A 12 -29.63 5.76 -28.20
C LEU A 12 -29.99 5.05 -26.89
N HIS A 13 -31.12 4.35 -26.86
CA HIS A 13 -31.55 3.59 -25.69
C HIS A 13 -30.53 2.49 -25.32
N ASN A 14 -30.08 1.70 -26.31
CA ASN A 14 -29.06 0.67 -26.10
C ASN A 14 -27.74 1.25 -25.58
N LYS A 15 -27.33 2.43 -26.06
CA LYS A 15 -26.13 3.13 -25.57
C LYS A 15 -26.31 3.59 -24.13
N GLU A 16 -27.48 4.11 -23.79
CA GLU A 16 -27.81 4.55 -22.43
C GLU A 16 -27.78 3.39 -21.44
N GLU A 17 -28.41 2.26 -21.77
CA GLU A 17 -28.38 1.05 -20.93
C GLU A 17 -26.95 0.54 -20.72
N LYS A 18 -26.13 0.56 -21.78
CA LYS A 18 -24.72 0.14 -21.70
C LYS A 18 -23.91 1.09 -20.82
N ILE A 19 -24.12 2.40 -20.92
CA ILE A 19 -23.49 3.40 -20.04
C ILE A 19 -23.91 3.14 -18.59
N GLN A 20 -25.20 2.98 -18.32
CA GLN A 20 -25.70 2.71 -16.96
C GLN A 20 -25.12 1.41 -16.37
N SER A 21 -25.01 0.36 -17.18
CA SER A 21 -24.39 -0.91 -16.76
C SER A 21 -22.91 -0.73 -16.41
N LEU A 22 -22.14 -0.04 -17.26
CA LEU A 22 -20.73 0.25 -17.01
C LEU A 22 -20.53 1.14 -15.78
N THR A 23 -21.35 2.18 -15.62
CA THR A 23 -21.31 3.07 -14.46
C THR A 23 -21.58 2.29 -13.17
N ARG A 24 -22.57 1.40 -13.15
CA ARG A 24 -22.84 0.55 -11.97
C ARG A 24 -21.69 -0.39 -11.65
N SER A 25 -21.12 -1.04 -12.66
CA SER A 25 -19.96 -1.92 -12.46
C SER A 25 -18.74 -1.17 -11.93
N TRP A 26 -18.49 0.03 -12.45
CA TRP A 26 -17.38 0.87 -12.01
C TRP A 26 -17.59 1.40 -10.59
N ALA A 27 -18.80 1.86 -10.25
CA ALA A 27 -19.14 2.30 -8.90
C ALA A 27 -18.99 1.16 -7.87
N GLY A 28 -19.42 -0.06 -8.19
CA GLY A 28 -19.24 -1.22 -7.31
C GLY A 28 -17.77 -1.52 -7.04
N LYS A 29 -16.94 -1.61 -8.09
CA LYS A 29 -15.50 -1.84 -7.94
C LYS A 29 -14.80 -0.73 -7.16
N TRP A 30 -15.24 0.51 -7.35
CA TRP A 30 -14.69 1.65 -6.60
C TRP A 30 -15.06 1.58 -5.12
N GLY A 31 -16.30 1.19 -4.79
CA GLY A 31 -16.74 0.95 -3.42
C GLY A 31 -15.92 -0.12 -2.72
N ASP A 32 -15.60 -1.22 -3.40
CA ASP A 32 -14.76 -2.29 -2.86
C ASP A 32 -13.34 -1.79 -2.54
N ILE A 33 -12.75 -0.99 -3.45
CA ILE A 33 -11.42 -0.40 -3.24
C ILE A 33 -11.44 0.61 -2.09
N GLN A 34 -12.45 1.48 -2.04
CA GLN A 34 -12.59 2.47 -0.97
C GLN A 34 -12.65 1.79 0.40
N LYS A 35 -13.42 0.71 0.50
CA LYS A 35 -13.50 -0.08 1.73
C LYS A 35 -12.14 -0.64 2.16
N ILE A 36 -11.34 -1.16 1.23
CA ILE A 36 -9.98 -1.64 1.53
C ILE A 36 -9.08 -0.51 2.01
N ILE A 37 -9.16 0.67 1.39
CA ILE A 37 -8.38 1.84 1.77
C ILE A 37 -8.73 2.28 3.20
N GLU A 38 -10.02 2.35 3.52
CA GLU A 38 -10.52 2.71 4.85
C GLU A 38 -10.17 1.66 5.90
N GLU A 39 -10.38 0.36 5.63
CA GLU A 39 -10.07 -0.73 6.56
C GLU A 39 -8.58 -0.87 6.87
N ARG A 40 -7.71 -0.37 6.00
CA ARG A 40 -6.24 -0.50 6.11
C ARG A 40 -5.54 0.82 6.43
N ASP A 41 -6.31 1.86 6.80
CA ASP A 41 -5.83 3.20 7.10
C ASP A 41 -4.87 3.76 6.03
N LEU A 42 -5.15 3.47 4.76
CA LEU A 42 -4.40 4.00 3.63
C LEU A 42 -4.94 5.34 3.20
N ALA A 43 -4.06 6.14 2.61
CA ALA A 43 -4.48 7.29 1.83
C ALA A 43 -3.81 7.30 0.46
N LEU A 44 -4.62 7.50 -0.57
CA LEU A 44 -4.16 7.67 -1.94
C LEU A 44 -4.22 9.15 -2.32
N ARG A 45 -3.13 9.65 -2.90
CA ARG A 45 -3.08 11.01 -3.45
C ARG A 45 -2.61 10.96 -4.89
N SER A 46 -3.37 11.56 -5.79
CA SER A 46 -3.00 11.75 -7.19
C SER A 46 -2.63 13.21 -7.45
N GLU A 47 -1.47 13.43 -8.06
CA GLU A 47 -0.97 14.74 -8.49
C GLU A 47 -0.45 14.63 -9.93
N GLY A 48 -1.32 14.93 -10.91
CA GLY A 48 -1.01 14.74 -12.32
C GLY A 48 -0.69 13.28 -12.64
N VAL A 49 0.54 13.01 -13.07
CA VAL A 49 1.06 11.66 -13.36
C VAL A 49 1.54 10.90 -12.12
N LYS A 50 1.63 11.54 -10.96
CA LYS A 50 2.11 10.94 -9.72
C LYS A 50 0.95 10.37 -8.90
N MET A 51 1.13 9.15 -8.40
CA MET A 51 0.28 8.57 -7.36
C MET A 51 1.13 8.30 -6.12
N THR A 52 0.63 8.69 -4.95
CA THR A 52 1.28 8.48 -3.66
C THR A 52 0.37 7.64 -2.79
N VAL A 53 0.92 6.58 -2.21
CA VAL A 53 0.27 5.77 -1.19
C VAL A 53 0.89 6.16 0.15
N ALA A 54 0.06 6.59 1.09
CA ALA A 54 0.46 6.89 2.46
C ALA A 54 -0.13 5.84 3.40
N SER A 55 0.69 5.41 4.35
CA SER A 55 0.34 4.48 5.43
C SER A 55 0.88 5.07 6.74
N GLU A 56 0.23 4.78 7.86
CA GLU A 56 0.71 5.13 9.19
C GLU A 56 1.58 4.03 9.84
N GLN A 57 1.42 2.78 9.39
CA GLN A 57 2.09 1.62 9.97
C GLN A 57 3.40 1.29 9.23
N PRO A 58 4.40 0.70 9.91
CA PRO A 58 5.57 0.15 9.26
C PRO A 58 5.19 -0.90 8.21
N HIS A 59 5.76 -0.78 7.01
CA HIS A 59 5.40 -1.63 5.87
C HIS A 59 6.61 -1.89 4.95
N LEU A 60 6.51 -2.94 4.15
CA LEU A 60 7.44 -3.24 3.06
C LEU A 60 6.82 -2.85 1.72
N LEU A 61 7.64 -2.34 0.82
CA LEU A 61 7.29 -2.14 -0.58
C LEU A 61 8.11 -3.08 -1.45
N GLY A 62 7.45 -3.78 -2.36
CA GLY A 62 8.08 -4.67 -3.33
C GLY A 62 7.53 -4.47 -4.74
N VAL A 63 8.09 -5.22 -5.68
CA VAL A 63 7.51 -5.40 -7.01
C VAL A 63 6.70 -6.69 -6.98
N ASP A 64 5.60 -6.72 -7.71
CA ASP A 64 4.80 -7.93 -7.90
C ASP A 64 5.63 -9.03 -8.57
N GLU A 65 5.49 -10.27 -8.11
CA GLU A 65 6.29 -11.42 -8.58
C GLU A 65 5.78 -12.02 -9.89
N ASP A 66 4.60 -11.60 -10.38
CA ASP A 66 4.12 -12.08 -11.66
C ASP A 66 5.14 -11.78 -12.78
N ARG A 67 5.34 -12.72 -13.71
CA ARG A 67 6.36 -12.64 -14.77
C ARG A 67 6.21 -11.41 -15.67
N PHE A 68 5.03 -10.82 -15.70
CA PHE A 68 4.74 -9.56 -16.38
C PHE A 68 4.19 -8.49 -15.42
N GLY A 69 4.24 -8.76 -14.12
CA GLY A 69 3.82 -7.88 -13.06
C GLY A 69 4.74 -6.68 -12.97
N ALA A 70 4.28 -5.53 -13.46
CA ALA A 70 4.89 -4.23 -13.19
C ALA A 70 4.25 -3.55 -11.96
N GLY A 71 3.47 -4.31 -11.18
CA GLY A 71 2.76 -3.83 -10.01
C GLY A 71 3.72 -3.52 -8.85
N VAL A 72 3.32 -2.57 -8.00
CA VAL A 72 3.97 -2.32 -6.72
C VAL A 72 3.09 -2.94 -5.64
N VAL A 73 3.70 -3.71 -4.75
CA VAL A 73 3.00 -4.39 -3.65
C VAL A 73 3.41 -3.77 -2.32
N LEU A 74 2.43 -3.54 -1.44
CA LEU A 74 2.63 -3.07 -0.08
C LEU A 74 2.28 -4.20 0.89
N TYR A 75 3.22 -4.55 1.76
CA TYR A 75 3.02 -5.55 2.82
C TYR A 75 3.01 -4.86 4.18
N TYR A 76 1.93 -5.02 4.92
CA TYR A 76 1.85 -4.55 6.31
C TYR A 76 2.62 -5.47 7.24
N LEU A 77 3.28 -4.88 8.22
CA LEU A 77 3.90 -5.63 9.30
C LEU A 77 2.92 -5.68 10.49
N LYS A 78 2.63 -6.89 10.97
CA LYS A 78 1.81 -7.05 12.18
C LYS A 78 2.67 -6.81 13.43
N SER A 79 2.02 -6.48 14.53
CA SER A 79 2.69 -6.45 15.84
C SER A 79 3.21 -7.84 16.21
N GLY A 80 4.45 -7.91 16.70
CA GLY A 80 5.17 -9.17 16.89
C GLY A 80 5.87 -9.64 15.61
N ASP A 81 5.93 -10.95 15.42
CA ASP A 81 6.72 -11.58 14.35
C ASP A 81 5.91 -11.69 13.05
N THR A 82 6.38 -11.05 11.98
CA THR A 82 5.93 -11.30 10.59
C THR A 82 6.89 -12.27 9.91
N THR A 83 6.44 -13.46 9.55
CA THR A 83 7.27 -14.50 8.92
C THR A 83 7.37 -14.32 7.41
N ILE A 84 8.56 -14.54 6.86
CA ILE A 84 8.85 -14.38 5.43
C ILE A 84 9.54 -15.64 4.90
N GLY A 85 9.01 -16.20 3.82
CA GLY A 85 9.57 -17.41 3.24
C GLY A 85 9.00 -17.79 1.89
N HIS A 86 9.23 -19.04 1.50
CA HIS A 86 8.77 -19.56 0.23
C HIS A 86 7.28 -19.89 0.28
N VAL A 87 6.58 -19.74 -0.86
CA VAL A 87 5.14 -20.06 -0.98
C VAL A 87 4.82 -21.55 -0.75
N ASP A 88 5.75 -22.44 -1.09
CA ASP A 88 5.61 -23.89 -0.91
C ASP A 88 6.13 -24.38 0.46
N ALA A 89 6.29 -23.49 1.44
CA ALA A 89 6.73 -23.86 2.77
C ALA A 89 5.72 -24.80 3.47
N PRO A 90 6.19 -25.75 4.31
CA PRO A 90 5.30 -26.67 5.03
C PRO A 90 4.33 -25.98 6.00
N ILE A 91 4.71 -24.81 6.49
CA ILE A 91 3.91 -23.94 7.35
C ILE A 91 3.78 -22.61 6.60
N GLU A 92 2.56 -22.08 6.55
CA GLU A 92 2.26 -20.83 5.86
C GLU A 92 3.03 -19.65 6.48
N ASN A 93 3.69 -18.87 5.63
CA ASN A 93 4.36 -17.63 6.02
C ASN A 93 3.40 -16.44 5.82
N ASP A 94 3.54 -15.40 6.66
CA ASP A 94 2.75 -14.18 6.52
C ASP A 94 3.02 -13.48 5.18
N ILE A 95 4.29 -13.48 4.74
CA ILE A 95 4.72 -12.98 3.43
C ILE A 95 5.43 -14.12 2.70
N SER A 96 4.91 -14.48 1.54
CA SER A 96 5.42 -15.60 0.75
C SER A 96 5.90 -15.14 -0.62
N PHE A 97 7.04 -15.66 -1.04
CA PHE A 97 7.66 -15.38 -2.34
C PHE A 97 7.84 -16.67 -3.15
N LYS A 98 7.71 -16.58 -4.47
CA LYS A 98 7.89 -17.65 -5.45
C LYS A 98 9.23 -17.48 -6.16
N SER A 99 10.31 -17.50 -5.38
CA SER A 99 11.68 -17.43 -5.88
C SER A 99 12.48 -18.61 -5.35
N GLU A 100 13.21 -19.29 -6.25
CA GLU A 100 14.09 -20.43 -5.89
C GLU A 100 15.19 -20.05 -4.90
N SER A 101 15.51 -18.76 -4.78
CA SER A 101 16.52 -18.26 -3.85
C SER A 101 15.98 -17.95 -2.45
N ILE A 102 14.67 -18.08 -2.27
CA ILE A 102 13.99 -17.89 -0.98
C ILE A 102 13.82 -19.26 -0.32
N ALA A 103 14.18 -19.32 0.96
CA ALA A 103 14.06 -20.53 1.76
C ALA A 103 12.63 -20.67 2.30
N ASN A 104 12.23 -21.89 2.68
CA ASN A 104 10.89 -22.13 3.25
C ASN A 104 10.63 -21.23 4.47
N PHE A 105 11.65 -21.04 5.32
CA PHE A 105 11.62 -20.10 6.44
C PHE A 105 12.82 -19.17 6.33
N HIS A 106 12.71 -18.10 5.54
CA HIS A 106 13.86 -17.29 5.14
C HIS A 106 14.26 -16.28 6.22
N CYS A 107 13.32 -15.44 6.64
CA CYS A 107 13.56 -14.48 7.71
C CYS A 107 12.24 -14.16 8.43
N LYS A 108 12.34 -13.40 9.51
CA LYS A 108 11.18 -12.79 10.15
C LYS A 108 11.48 -11.35 10.50
N ILE A 109 10.45 -10.51 10.48
CA ILE A 109 10.54 -9.13 10.94
C ILE A 109 9.72 -9.00 12.22
N THR A 110 10.38 -8.59 13.30
CA THR A 110 9.75 -8.40 14.60
C THR A 110 9.45 -6.93 14.80
N LEU A 111 8.17 -6.59 14.98
CA LEU A 111 7.70 -5.24 15.27
C LEU A 111 7.32 -5.13 16.75
N LEU A 112 8.08 -4.32 17.49
CA LEU A 112 7.90 -4.04 18.91
C LEU A 112 7.45 -2.59 19.13
N ASP A 113 6.91 -2.31 20.32
CA ASP A 113 6.60 -0.95 20.78
C ASP A 113 5.79 -0.13 19.77
N TYR A 114 4.73 -0.73 19.21
CA TYR A 114 3.85 -0.11 18.21
C TYR A 114 4.57 0.43 16.95
N GLY A 115 5.76 -0.10 16.62
CA GLY A 115 6.51 0.26 15.42
C GLY A 115 7.73 1.14 15.67
N GLU A 116 8.05 1.45 16.93
CA GLU A 116 9.27 2.22 17.26
C GLU A 116 10.55 1.40 17.07
N SER A 117 10.46 0.08 17.27
CA SER A 117 11.59 -0.82 17.14
C SER A 117 11.23 -1.99 16.22
N VAL A 118 11.88 -2.04 15.07
CA VAL A 118 11.66 -3.07 14.05
C VAL A 118 12.97 -3.77 13.76
N TYR A 119 12.97 -5.11 13.80
CA TYR A 119 14.17 -5.92 13.63
C TYR A 119 13.96 -7.00 12.59
N LEU A 120 14.95 -7.17 11.70
CA LEU A 120 15.03 -8.32 10.82
C LEU A 120 15.88 -9.41 11.46
N HIS A 121 15.30 -10.60 11.59
CA HIS A 121 15.98 -11.81 12.04
C HIS A 121 16.12 -12.75 10.85
N LYS A 122 17.36 -13.08 10.50
CA LYS A 122 17.63 -14.11 9.50
C LYS A 122 17.34 -15.50 10.11
N LEU A 123 16.69 -16.35 9.34
CA LEU A 123 16.43 -17.74 9.71
C LEU A 123 17.24 -18.67 8.80
N GLU A 124 16.93 -18.65 7.50
CA GLU A 124 17.59 -19.44 6.47
C GLU A 124 17.86 -18.60 5.21
N GLY A 125 18.76 -19.07 4.36
CA GLY A 125 19.10 -18.36 3.12
C GLY A 125 19.91 -17.09 3.36
N LEU A 126 20.14 -16.33 2.28
CA LEU A 126 20.92 -15.09 2.32
C LEU A 126 20.00 -13.89 2.43
N SER A 127 20.23 -13.05 3.44
CA SER A 127 19.50 -11.79 3.62
C SER A 127 20.49 -10.64 3.79
N PHE A 128 20.15 -9.49 3.22
CA PHE A 128 20.96 -8.28 3.30
C PHE A 128 20.08 -7.09 3.66
N VAL A 129 20.62 -6.19 4.49
CA VAL A 129 20.05 -4.86 4.78
C VAL A 129 21.05 -3.83 4.27
N ASN A 130 20.63 -2.95 3.36
CA ASN A 130 21.48 -1.95 2.71
C ASN A 130 22.78 -2.56 2.14
N GLN A 131 22.68 -3.73 1.52
CA GLN A 131 23.79 -4.51 0.94
C GLN A 131 24.77 -5.12 1.97
N ILE A 132 24.51 -4.97 3.27
CA ILE A 132 25.29 -5.59 4.34
C ILE A 132 24.62 -6.93 4.67
N PRO A 133 25.38 -8.05 4.70
CA PRO A 133 24.81 -9.35 5.05
C PRO A 133 24.32 -9.36 6.49
N VAL A 134 23.19 -10.04 6.71
CA VAL A 134 22.63 -10.25 8.03
C VAL A 134 23.18 -11.57 8.58
N GLU A 135 23.73 -11.54 9.78
CA GLU A 135 24.21 -12.72 10.48
C GLU A 135 23.07 -13.42 11.23
N GLN A 136 23.18 -14.73 11.44
CA GLN A 136 22.07 -15.52 11.98
C GLN A 136 21.76 -15.20 13.45
N ASP A 137 22.79 -14.96 14.26
CA ASP A 137 22.66 -14.71 15.69
C ASP A 137 22.58 -13.20 16.03
N GLU A 138 22.58 -12.33 15.02
CA GLU A 138 22.58 -10.88 15.19
C GLU A 138 21.42 -10.23 14.42
N PRO A 139 20.28 -9.96 15.10
CA PRO A 139 19.17 -9.25 14.50
C PRO A 139 19.56 -7.81 14.13
N VAL A 140 19.18 -7.38 12.92
CA VAL A 140 19.48 -6.04 12.43
C VAL A 140 18.26 -5.15 12.65
N LYS A 141 18.45 -4.03 13.36
CA LYS A 141 17.43 -2.99 13.48
C LYS A 141 17.20 -2.34 12.11
N LEU A 142 15.96 -2.29 11.68
CA LEU A 142 15.56 -1.62 10.46
C LEU A 142 15.19 -0.16 10.75
N SER A 143 15.67 0.73 9.90
CA SER A 143 15.33 2.15 9.89
C SER A 143 14.56 2.52 8.63
N HIS A 144 13.78 3.60 8.74
CA HIS A 144 13.02 4.14 7.62
C HIS A 144 13.90 4.24 6.37
N SER A 145 13.36 3.76 5.23
CA SER A 145 14.04 3.77 3.95
C SER A 145 15.20 2.77 3.83
N ASP A 146 15.29 1.74 4.66
CA ASP A 146 16.21 0.62 4.45
C ASP A 146 15.82 -0.25 3.26
N THR A 147 16.81 -0.76 2.54
CA THR A 147 16.63 -1.71 1.43
C THR A 147 16.94 -3.12 1.89
N LEU A 148 15.98 -4.02 1.76
CA LEU A 148 16.13 -5.43 2.06
C LEU A 148 16.34 -6.20 0.75
N LYS A 149 17.32 -7.11 0.77
CA LYS A 149 17.48 -8.10 -0.30
C LYS A 149 17.39 -9.49 0.32
N LEU A 150 16.41 -10.26 -0.11
CA LEU A 150 16.20 -11.65 0.30
C LEU A 150 16.57 -12.54 -0.89
N GLY A 151 17.38 -13.57 -0.63
CA GLY A 151 17.92 -14.42 -1.68
C GLY A 151 18.72 -13.65 -2.73
N SER A 152 18.52 -13.97 -4.01
CA SER A 152 19.28 -13.39 -5.12
C SER A 152 18.57 -12.21 -5.80
N ASN A 153 17.23 -12.21 -5.81
CA ASN A 153 16.41 -11.37 -6.67
C ASN A 153 15.20 -10.71 -6.00
N THR A 154 14.91 -11.00 -4.72
CA THR A 154 13.77 -10.38 -4.02
C THR A 154 14.23 -9.12 -3.30
N TYR A 155 13.80 -7.96 -3.80
CA TYR A 155 14.12 -6.64 -3.24
C TYR A 155 12.89 -6.01 -2.62
N LEU A 156 13.04 -5.54 -1.39
CA LEU A 156 11.99 -4.86 -0.65
C LEU A 156 12.54 -3.56 -0.06
N ARG A 157 11.67 -2.56 0.10
CA ARG A 157 11.96 -1.32 0.82
C ARG A 157 11.19 -1.29 2.12
N PHE A 158 11.88 -1.14 3.24
CA PHE A 158 11.22 -0.93 4.52
C PHE A 158 10.94 0.56 4.73
N ASN A 159 9.69 0.87 5.07
CA ASN A 159 9.23 2.20 5.39
C ASN A 159 8.62 2.22 6.79
N ASN A 160 9.15 3.09 7.64
CA ASN A 160 8.55 3.44 8.93
C ASN A 160 8.08 4.90 8.92
N PRO A 161 6.78 5.18 8.74
CA PRO A 161 6.24 6.54 8.69
C PRO A 161 6.48 7.34 9.99
N GLN A 162 6.40 6.68 11.15
CA GLN A 162 6.61 7.33 12.45
C GLN A 162 8.05 7.78 12.64
N GLU A 163 9.02 6.92 12.30
CA GLU A 163 10.44 7.28 12.33
C GLU A 163 10.76 8.38 11.32
N ALA A 164 10.18 8.33 10.11
CA ALA A 164 10.37 9.38 9.10
C ALA A 164 9.92 10.76 9.58
N MET A 165 8.83 10.84 10.34
CA MET A 165 8.36 12.10 10.93
C MET A 165 9.34 12.65 11.95
N LYS A 166 9.82 11.80 12.88
CA LYS A 166 10.84 12.20 13.87
C LYS A 166 12.09 12.74 13.18
N LEU A 167 12.60 12.03 12.17
CA LEU A 167 13.76 12.47 11.39
C LEU A 167 13.52 13.81 10.66
N LYS A 168 12.31 14.04 10.15
CA LYS A 168 11.96 15.30 9.47
C LYS A 168 11.87 16.48 10.44
N GLU A 169 11.33 16.27 11.63
CA GLU A 169 11.27 17.27 12.70
C GLU A 169 12.69 17.65 13.16
N GLU A 170 13.56 16.67 13.37
CA GLU A 170 14.97 16.88 13.74
C GLU A 170 15.78 17.59 12.65
N ALA A 171 15.50 17.30 11.37
CA ALA A 171 16.17 17.93 10.23
C ALA A 171 15.67 19.36 9.92
N SER A 172 14.56 19.80 10.52
CA SER A 172 14.00 21.13 10.30
C SER A 172 14.73 22.15 11.18
N PRO A 173 15.41 23.17 10.62
CA PRO A 173 16.11 24.15 11.44
C PRO A 173 15.11 24.90 12.34
N MET A 174 15.39 24.87 13.63
CA MET A 174 14.63 25.53 14.70
C MET A 174 14.28 26.97 14.32
N GLY A 175 13.00 27.24 13.99
CA GLY A 175 12.58 28.59 13.62
C GLY A 175 11.24 28.71 12.89
N THR A 176 10.13 28.28 13.50
CA THR A 176 8.85 29.03 13.50
C THR A 176 7.86 28.34 14.43
N ASN A 177 7.57 29.00 15.56
CA ASN A 177 6.42 28.67 16.39
C ASN A 177 5.15 28.87 15.56
N ASN A 178 4.57 27.78 15.07
CA ASN A 178 3.15 27.72 14.78
C ASN A 178 2.58 26.57 15.63
N ASN A 179 1.78 26.95 16.61
CA ASN A 179 0.90 26.06 17.35
C ASN A 179 -0.07 25.41 16.34
N THR A 180 0.34 24.30 15.75
CA THR A 180 -0.57 23.32 15.15
C THR A 180 -0.49 22.09 16.03
N SER A 181 -1.36 22.08 17.04
CA SER A 181 -1.66 20.98 17.93
C SER A 181 -1.57 19.61 17.25
N ASN A 182 -0.79 18.68 17.84
CA ASN A 182 -0.94 17.21 17.78
C ASN A 182 -1.74 16.66 16.57
N GLY A 183 -1.30 16.97 15.36
CA GLY A 183 -1.93 16.47 14.15
C GLY A 183 -1.25 15.17 13.75
N SER A 184 -1.92 14.03 13.94
CA SER A 184 -1.51 12.76 13.34
C SER A 184 -1.19 12.96 11.85
N PHE A 185 -0.24 12.20 11.30
CA PHE A 185 0.02 12.21 9.85
C PHE A 185 -1.28 11.99 9.05
N ALA A 186 -2.18 11.13 9.55
CA ALA A 186 -3.54 10.99 9.05
C ALA A 186 -4.27 12.32 8.93
N SER A 187 -4.17 13.25 9.89
CA SER A 187 -4.91 14.52 9.78
C SER A 187 -4.40 15.39 8.63
N ALA A 188 -3.07 15.47 8.42
CA ALA A 188 -2.50 16.24 7.32
C ALA A 188 -2.71 15.57 5.95
N VAL A 189 -2.75 14.24 5.92
CA VAL A 189 -2.95 13.43 4.70
C VAL A 189 -4.44 13.29 4.35
N TRP A 190 -5.36 13.28 5.33
CA TRP A 190 -6.80 13.14 5.13
C TRP A 190 -7.52 14.49 4.99
N SER A 191 -6.88 15.60 5.38
CA SER A 191 -7.45 16.96 5.23
C SER A 191 -7.83 17.33 3.78
N PRO A 192 -7.09 16.93 2.73
CA PRO A 192 -7.51 17.17 1.34
C PRO A 192 -8.53 16.14 0.81
N LEU A 193 -8.72 15.00 1.49
CA LEU A 193 -9.51 13.86 0.99
C LEU A 193 -11.01 14.18 0.87
N MET A 194 -11.51 15.10 1.72
CA MET A 194 -12.92 15.50 1.75
C MET A 194 -13.30 16.58 0.71
N ASN A 195 -12.34 17.06 -0.10
CA ASN A 195 -12.60 18.16 -1.04
C ASN A 195 -12.10 17.84 -2.45
N THR A 196 -12.60 16.75 -3.04
CA THR A 196 -12.53 16.56 -4.49
C THR A 196 -13.95 16.43 -5.04
N SER A 197 -14.26 17.30 -6.02
CA SER A 197 -15.59 17.56 -6.59
C SER A 197 -16.19 16.41 -7.41
N SER A 198 -15.81 15.16 -7.14
CA SER A 198 -16.34 13.95 -7.78
C SER A 198 -17.48 13.29 -6.99
N ASN A 199 -17.75 13.77 -5.76
CA ASN A 199 -18.83 13.26 -4.91
C ASN A 199 -20.25 13.57 -5.40
N SER A 200 -20.45 14.50 -6.35
CA SER A 200 -21.79 14.89 -6.77
C SER A 200 -22.50 13.82 -7.59
N LEU A 201 -21.81 13.13 -8.51
CA LEU A 201 -22.44 12.12 -9.38
C LEU A 201 -22.76 10.80 -8.65
N ILE A 202 -21.92 10.38 -7.70
CA ILE A 202 -22.15 9.15 -6.92
C ILE A 202 -23.22 9.36 -5.84
N GLN A 203 -23.24 10.52 -5.16
CA GLN A 203 -24.29 10.83 -4.19
C GLN A 203 -25.68 10.98 -4.81
N THR A 204 -25.77 11.42 -6.07
CA THR A 204 -27.07 11.58 -6.75
C THR A 204 -27.74 10.23 -7.03
N LEU A 205 -26.96 9.16 -7.25
CA LEU A 205 -27.50 7.82 -7.55
C LEU A 205 -27.90 7.01 -6.30
N GLU A 206 -27.34 7.31 -5.12
CA GLU A 206 -27.76 6.69 -3.86
C GLU A 206 -29.06 7.28 -3.29
N GLN A 207 -29.45 8.49 -3.72
CA GLN A 207 -30.69 9.14 -3.30
C GLN A 207 -31.94 8.72 -4.10
N GLU A 208 -31.79 7.95 -5.19
CA GLU A 208 -32.92 7.40 -5.97
C GLU A 208 -33.38 6.00 -5.52
N ARG A 209 -33.03 5.58 -4.30
CA ARG A 209 -33.51 4.33 -3.67
C ARG A 209 -34.89 4.51 -3.01
#